data_AF-A0A924GXJ4-F1
#
_entry.id   AF-A0A924GXJ4-F1
#
_cell.length_a   1.000
_cell.length_b   1.000
_cell.length_c   1.000
_cell.angle_alpha   90.00
_cell.angle_beta   90.00
_cell.angle_gamma   90.00
#
_symmetry.space_group_name_H-M   'P 1'
#
loop_
_entity.id
_entity.type
_entity.pdbx_description
1 polymer ?
#
loop_
_entity_poly.entity_id
_entity_poly.type
_entity_poly.pdbx_seq_one_letter_code
_entity_poly.pdbx_strand_id
1 'polypeptide(L)'
;MTTTAPSGCKAWIEHLSRFPVPVLRSTCERIAYWHEREDEADAHVLADLILEDPLMCGLVLAGSSQRLSGRLATPVETVTGALLLTGVESFFRDFCALTDLETVLDGQPEALEGALALVRRAHSAARLTAAFAIHRQDEDA
;
A
#
# COMPACT_ATOMS: atom_id res chain seq x y z
N MET A 1 -10.32 -4.95 -28.89
CA MET A 1 -9.46 -6.17 -28.85
C MET A 1 -9.94 -7.00 -27.68
N THR A 2 -10.41 -8.23 -27.90
CA THR A 2 -10.87 -9.11 -26.82
C THR A 2 -9.65 -9.74 -26.16
N THR A 3 -9.20 -9.16 -25.05
CA THR A 3 -8.15 -9.76 -24.22
C THR A 3 -8.74 -10.97 -23.52
N THR A 4 -8.33 -12.17 -23.92
CA THR A 4 -8.69 -13.40 -23.22
C THR A 4 -8.08 -13.38 -21.83
N ALA A 5 -8.90 -13.55 -20.79
CA ALA A 5 -8.44 -13.56 -19.41
C ALA A 5 -7.46 -14.73 -19.15
N PRO A 6 -6.40 -14.53 -18.34
CA PRO A 6 -5.51 -15.62 -17.91
C PRO A 6 -6.28 -16.79 -17.28
N SER A 7 -5.82 -18.01 -17.54
CA SER A 7 -6.41 -19.23 -16.98
C SER A 7 -5.61 -19.73 -15.76
N GLY A 8 -6.25 -19.68 -14.60
CA GLY A 8 -5.69 -20.19 -13.34
C GLY A 8 -4.78 -19.21 -12.60
N CYS A 9 -4.53 -19.51 -11.31
CA CYS A 9 -3.87 -18.59 -10.37
C CYS A 9 -2.45 -18.20 -10.83
N LYS A 10 -1.62 -19.16 -11.28
CA LYS A 10 -0.25 -18.88 -11.72
C LYS A 10 -0.21 -17.89 -12.89
N ALA A 11 -1.08 -18.06 -13.87
CA ALA A 11 -1.15 -17.18 -15.03
C ALA A 11 -1.61 -15.77 -14.65
N TRP A 12 -2.53 -15.65 -13.69
CA TRP A 12 -2.93 -14.36 -13.12
C TRP A 12 -1.79 -13.66 -12.39
N ILE A 13 -1.04 -14.38 -11.53
CA ILE A 13 0.11 -13.82 -10.83
C ILE A 13 1.15 -13.30 -11.84
N GLU A 14 1.48 -14.10 -12.85
CA GLU A 14 2.45 -13.72 -13.88
C GLU A 14 1.96 -12.55 -14.75
N HIS A 15 0.65 -12.47 -15.01
CA HIS A 15 0.08 -11.36 -15.75
C HIS A 15 0.12 -10.06 -14.94
N LEU A 16 -0.34 -10.11 -13.68
CA LEU A 16 -0.44 -8.95 -12.81
C LEU A 16 0.93 -8.42 -12.35
N SER A 17 1.94 -9.30 -12.19
CA SER A 17 3.29 -8.88 -11.79
C SER A 17 4.02 -8.00 -12.81
N ARG A 18 3.50 -7.90 -14.03
CA ARG A 18 4.05 -7.05 -15.10
C ARG A 18 3.61 -5.59 -15.00
N PHE A 19 2.61 -5.31 -14.16
CA PHE A 19 2.08 -3.98 -13.97
C PHE A 19 2.44 -3.49 -12.56
N PRO A 20 2.83 -2.21 -12.41
CA PRO A 20 2.97 -1.63 -11.07
C PRO A 20 1.61 -1.69 -10.37
N VAL A 21 1.61 -2.03 -9.08
CA VAL A 21 0.40 -1.95 -8.26
C VAL A 21 0.04 -0.47 -8.12
N PRO A 22 -1.15 -0.03 -8.59
CA PRO A 22 -1.56 1.35 -8.43
C PRO A 22 -2.00 1.61 -6.99
N VAL A 23 -2.01 2.87 -6.59
CA VAL A 23 -2.56 3.36 -5.32
C VAL A 23 -3.62 4.43 -5.61
N LEU A 24 -4.41 4.82 -4.61
CA LEU A 24 -5.42 5.86 -4.81
C LEU A 24 -4.77 7.18 -5.22
N ARG A 25 -5.44 7.94 -6.10
CA ARG A 25 -5.04 9.31 -6.47
C ARG A 25 -4.78 10.18 -5.24
N SER A 26 -5.68 10.13 -4.25
CA SER A 26 -5.53 10.89 -3.01
C SER A 26 -4.26 10.53 -2.24
N THR A 27 -3.81 9.27 -2.32
CA THR A 27 -2.57 8.81 -1.71
C THR A 27 -1.36 9.38 -2.45
N CYS A 28 -1.37 9.33 -3.79
CA CYS A 28 -0.34 9.96 -4.61
C CYS A 28 -0.19 11.45 -4.29
N GLU A 29 -1.31 12.19 -4.24
CA GLU A 29 -1.33 13.62 -3.96
C GLU A 29 -0.80 13.95 -2.55
N ARG A 30 -1.20 13.20 -1.53
CA ARG A 30 -0.73 13.41 -0.16
C ARG A 30 0.74 13.05 0.02
N ILE A 31 1.22 12.00 -0.63
CA ILE A 31 2.66 11.65 -0.60
C ILE A 31 3.48 12.74 -1.29
N ALA A 32 3.03 13.25 -2.44
CA ALA A 32 3.70 14.36 -3.10
C ALA A 32 3.73 15.63 -2.22
N TYR A 33 2.62 15.95 -1.55
CA TYR A 33 2.53 17.06 -0.60
C TYR A 33 3.56 16.94 0.54
N TRP A 34 3.71 15.74 1.11
CA TRP A 34 4.66 15.49 2.19
C TRP A 34 6.10 15.40 1.70
N HIS A 35 6.34 14.96 0.46
CA HIS A 35 7.70 14.93 -0.09
C HIS A 35 8.28 16.35 -0.24
N GLU A 36 7.45 17.33 -0.59
CA GLU A 36 7.87 18.75 -0.59
C GLU A 36 8.20 19.29 0.82
N ARG A 37 7.75 18.59 1.87
CA ARG A 37 7.89 18.94 3.29
C ARG A 37 8.54 17.81 4.06
N GLU A 38 9.48 17.10 3.43
CA GLU A 38 10.07 15.88 3.96
C GLU A 38 10.72 16.10 5.33
N ASP A 39 11.32 17.27 5.56
CA ASP A 39 11.91 17.68 6.84
C ASP A 39 10.88 17.80 7.99
N GLU A 40 9.59 17.96 7.66
CA GLU A 40 8.47 18.05 8.61
C GLU A 40 7.74 16.71 8.76
N ALA A 41 8.03 15.72 7.91
CA ALA A 41 7.36 14.43 7.91
C ALA A 41 7.99 13.50 8.95
N ASP A 42 7.16 12.90 9.80
CA ASP A 42 7.57 11.80 10.67
C ASP A 42 6.94 10.47 10.26
N ALA A 43 7.48 9.37 10.81
CA ALA A 43 7.02 8.03 10.49
C ALA A 43 5.57 7.77 10.91
N HIS A 44 5.04 8.47 11.91
CA HIS A 44 3.67 8.26 12.40
C HIS A 44 2.67 8.94 11.47
N VAL A 45 2.92 10.20 11.10
CA VAL A 45 2.11 10.95 10.13
C VAL A 45 2.02 10.22 8.79
N LEU A 46 3.15 9.69 8.32
CA LEU A 46 3.17 8.90 7.09
C LEU A 46 2.47 7.55 7.25
N ALA A 47 2.63 6.88 8.39
CA ALA A 47 1.93 5.62 8.65
C ALA A 47 0.41 5.79 8.60
N ASP A 48 -0.13 6.82 9.26
CA ASP A 48 -1.58 7.10 9.25
C ASP A 48 -2.09 7.31 7.83
N LEU A 49 -1.37 8.09 7.02
CA LEU A 49 -1.67 8.30 5.61
C LEU A 49 -1.68 6.97 4.84
N ILE A 50 -0.64 6.15 5.01
CA ILE A 50 -0.48 4.90 4.27
C ILE A 50 -1.59 3.91 4.67
N LEU A 51 -1.98 3.85 5.94
CA LEU A 51 -3.02 2.95 6.47
C LEU A 51 -4.43 3.24 5.92
N GLU A 52 -4.66 4.43 5.37
CA GLU A 52 -5.90 4.75 4.66
C GLU A 52 -5.99 4.07 3.29
N ASP A 53 -4.86 3.67 2.71
CA ASP A 53 -4.77 3.02 1.41
C ASP A 53 -4.17 1.60 1.52
N PRO A 54 -4.99 0.54 1.41
CA PRO A 54 -4.52 -0.83 1.55
C PRO A 54 -3.54 -1.25 0.44
N LEU A 55 -3.60 -0.63 -0.75
CA LEU A 55 -2.64 -0.91 -1.83
C LEU A 55 -1.28 -0.29 -1.49
N MET A 56 -1.28 0.95 -0.97
CA MET A 56 -0.06 1.58 -0.48
C MET A 56 0.55 0.84 0.71
N CYS A 57 -0.26 0.38 1.67
CA CYS A 57 0.19 -0.48 2.76
C CYS A 57 0.95 -1.70 2.25
N GLY A 58 0.35 -2.41 1.28
CA GLY A 58 0.94 -3.60 0.68
C GLY A 58 2.28 -3.29 0.00
N LEU A 59 2.37 -2.18 -0.74
CA LEU A 59 3.60 -1.73 -1.38
C LEU A 59 4.73 -1.45 -0.38
N VAL A 60 4.42 -0.73 0.70
CA VAL A 60 5.40 -0.38 1.76
C VAL A 60 5.91 -1.62 2.48
N LEU A 61 5.01 -2.52 2.88
CA LEU A 61 5.37 -3.75 3.58
C LEU A 61 6.17 -4.69 2.68
N ALA A 62 5.75 -4.87 1.42
CA ALA A 62 6.48 -5.71 0.46
C ALA A 62 7.87 -5.16 0.16
N GLY A 63 7.99 -3.85 -0.11
CA GLY A 63 9.27 -3.21 -0.37
C GLY A 63 10.22 -3.28 0.82
N SER A 64 9.70 -3.06 2.03
CA SER A 64 10.49 -3.14 3.27
C SER A 64 10.94 -4.56 3.57
N SER A 65 10.05 -5.54 3.43
CA SER A 65 10.36 -6.96 3.59
C SER A 65 11.43 -7.41 2.61
N GLN A 66 11.35 -6.99 1.34
CA GLN A 66 12.38 -7.31 0.34
C GLN A 66 13.74 -6.67 0.67
N ARG A 67 13.76 -5.40 1.07
CA ARG A 67 14.98 -4.65 1.41
C ARG A 67 15.69 -5.20 2.65
N LEU A 68 14.91 -5.64 3.63
CA LEU A 68 15.38 -6.08 4.94
C LEU A 68 15.49 -7.61 5.06
N SER A 69 15.11 -8.33 4.01
CA SER A 69 15.24 -9.78 3.92
C SER A 69 16.66 -10.23 4.23
N GLY A 70 16.81 -11.21 5.13
CA GLY A 70 18.10 -11.73 5.59
C GLY A 70 18.87 -10.82 6.55
N ARG A 71 18.38 -9.60 6.84
CA ARG A 71 18.96 -8.70 7.87
C ARG A 71 18.20 -8.76 9.19
N LEU A 72 16.90 -9.09 9.15
CA LEU A 72 16.05 -9.22 10.33
C LEU A 72 15.71 -10.68 10.60
N ALA A 73 15.59 -11.03 11.88
CA ALA A 73 15.14 -12.35 12.31
C ALA A 73 13.63 -12.52 12.10
N THR A 74 12.86 -11.45 12.24
CA THR A 74 11.41 -11.39 12.01
C THR A 74 11.09 -10.47 10.84
N PRO A 75 10.09 -10.79 9.99
CA PRO A 75 9.62 -9.89 8.95
C PRO A 75 9.06 -8.59 9.51
N VAL A 76 8.99 -7.57 8.66
CA VAL A 76 8.31 -6.31 9.00
C VAL A 76 6.80 -6.49 8.82
N GLU A 77 6.05 -6.28 9.90
CA GLU A 77 4.60 -6.56 9.93
C GLU A 77 3.74 -5.29 10.07
N THR A 78 4.33 -4.16 10.45
CA THR A 78 3.63 -2.88 10.61
C THR A 78 4.20 -1.79 9.70
N VAL A 79 3.33 -0.88 9.24
CA VAL A 79 3.73 0.27 8.41
C VAL A 79 4.66 1.21 9.17
N THR A 80 4.35 1.49 10.44
CA THR A 80 5.22 2.30 11.30
C THR A 80 6.60 1.66 11.45
N GLY A 81 6.65 0.34 11.71
CA GLY A 81 7.90 -0.40 11.79
C GLY A 81 8.69 -0.36 10.47
N ALA A 82 8.01 -0.50 9.33
CA ALA A 82 8.61 -0.35 8.01
C ALA A 82 9.27 1.02 7.83
N LEU A 83 8.57 2.10 8.14
CA LEU A 83 9.08 3.46 8.03
C LEU A 83 10.25 3.72 8.98
N LEU A 84 10.18 3.25 10.22
CA LEU A 84 11.27 3.42 11.19
C LEU A 84 12.54 2.66 10.78
N LEU A 85 12.39 1.44 10.25
CA LEU A 85 13.52 0.59 9.85
C LEU A 85 14.16 1.03 8.52
N THR A 86 13.36 1.58 7.60
CA THR A 86 13.85 2.03 6.28
C THR A 86 14.25 3.50 6.27
N GLY A 87 13.62 4.33 7.10
CA GLY A 87 13.77 5.78 7.15
C GLY A 87 12.81 6.50 6.19
N VAL A 88 12.34 7.67 6.61
CA VAL A 88 11.40 8.53 5.85
C VAL A 88 12.00 8.94 4.49
N GLU A 89 13.28 9.30 4.46
CA GLU A 89 13.95 9.66 3.20
C GLU A 89 14.00 8.50 2.20
N SER A 90 14.22 7.28 2.72
CA SER A 90 14.21 6.08 1.89
C SER A 90 12.81 5.83 1.31
N PHE A 91 11.77 6.05 2.12
CA PHE A 91 10.39 5.92 1.69
C PHE A 91 10.09 6.86 0.52
N PHE A 92 10.38 8.15 0.63
CA PHE A 92 10.09 9.08 -0.47
C PHE A 92 10.88 8.76 -1.73
N ARG A 93 12.16 8.40 -1.60
CA ARG A 93 12.97 7.97 -2.75
C ARG A 93 12.36 6.76 -3.47
N ASP A 94 11.82 5.80 -2.72
CA ASP A 94 11.27 4.56 -3.28
C ASP A 94 9.84 4.75 -3.84
N PHE A 95 9.08 5.72 -3.31
CA PHE A 95 7.67 5.94 -3.62
C PHE A 95 7.36 7.32 -4.22
N CYS A 96 8.33 7.97 -4.87
CA CYS A 96 8.13 9.27 -5.54
C CYS A 96 7.37 9.18 -6.86
N ALA A 97 7.30 7.99 -7.48
CA ALA A 97 6.70 7.77 -8.79
C ALA A 97 5.60 6.71 -8.73
N LEU A 98 4.54 7.00 -7.97
CA LEU A 98 3.40 6.10 -7.80
C LEU A 98 2.47 6.12 -9.01
N THR A 99 1.83 4.98 -9.26
CA THR A 99 0.82 4.84 -10.31
C THR A 99 -0.57 5.12 -9.70
N ASP A 100 -1.31 6.05 -10.29
CA ASP A 100 -2.66 6.44 -9.87
C ASP A 100 -3.72 5.45 -10.40
N LEU A 101 -4.46 4.79 -9.50
CA LEU A 101 -5.52 3.83 -9.80
C LEU A 101 -6.64 4.44 -10.65
N GLU A 102 -7.08 5.65 -10.30
CA GLU A 102 -8.14 6.37 -10.99
C GLU A 102 -7.73 6.73 -12.42
N THR A 103 -6.44 7.01 -12.65
CA THR A 103 -5.90 7.22 -14.00
C THR A 103 -5.77 5.91 -14.77
N VAL A 104 -5.32 4.82 -14.12
CA VAL A 104 -5.23 3.48 -14.75
C VAL A 104 -6.59 2.98 -15.24
N LEU A 105 -7.66 3.28 -14.49
CA LEU A 105 -9.02 2.87 -14.80
C LEU A 105 -9.83 3.95 -15.50
N ASP A 106 -9.19 5.01 -16.01
CA ASP A 106 -9.88 6.03 -16.78
C ASP A 106 -10.58 5.42 -18.01
N GLY A 107 -11.79 5.89 -18.29
CA GLY A 107 -12.67 5.30 -19.30
C GLY A 107 -13.31 3.96 -18.94
N GLN A 108 -13.09 3.41 -17.73
CA GLN A 108 -13.70 2.17 -17.24
C GLN A 108 -14.45 2.39 -15.91
N PRO A 109 -15.58 3.11 -15.91
CA PRO A 109 -16.25 3.56 -14.69
C PRO A 109 -16.71 2.41 -13.78
N GLU A 110 -17.23 1.32 -14.37
CA GLU A 110 -17.66 0.14 -13.61
C GLU A 110 -16.48 -0.55 -12.89
N ALA A 111 -15.32 -0.63 -13.55
CA ALA A 111 -14.12 -1.20 -12.96
C ALA A 111 -13.59 -0.31 -11.82
N LEU A 112 -13.59 1.00 -12.02
CA LEU A 112 -13.18 1.96 -10.99
C LEU A 112 -14.09 1.90 -9.76
N GLU A 113 -15.42 1.88 -9.96
CA GLU A 113 -16.38 1.73 -8.88
C GLU A 113 -16.12 0.45 -8.07
N GLY A 114 -15.93 -0.68 -8.77
CA GLY A 114 -15.62 -1.97 -8.15
C GLY A 114 -14.32 -1.94 -7.35
N ALA A 115 -13.26 -1.32 -7.89
CA ALA A 115 -11.97 -1.18 -7.22
C ALA A 115 -12.09 -0.32 -5.95
N LEU A 116 -12.73 0.84 -6.03
CA LEU A 116 -12.93 1.72 -4.87
C LEU A 116 -13.81 1.05 -3.81
N ALA A 117 -14.82 0.27 -4.21
CA ALA A 117 -15.64 -0.50 -3.29
C ALA A 117 -14.83 -1.59 -2.57
N LEU A 118 -13.87 -2.22 -3.24
CA LEU A 118 -12.96 -3.18 -2.63
C LEU A 118 -12.02 -2.52 -1.62
N VAL A 119 -11.43 -1.37 -1.97
CA VAL A 119 -10.57 -0.58 -1.07
C VAL A 119 -11.31 -0.20 0.21
N ARG A 120 -12.52 0.36 0.10
CA ARG A 120 -13.35 0.70 1.28
C ARG A 120 -13.63 -0.51 2.17
N ARG A 121 -13.87 -1.68 1.56
CA ARG A 121 -14.16 -2.93 2.28
C ARG A 121 -12.92 -3.43 3.01
N ALA A 122 -11.75 -3.39 2.38
CA ALA A 122 -10.48 -3.76 2.98
C ALA A 122 -10.13 -2.84 4.17
N HIS A 123 -10.27 -1.53 4.00
CA HIS A 123 -10.05 -0.57 5.08
C HIS A 123 -11.01 -0.80 6.27
N SER A 124 -12.29 -1.06 5.99
CA SER A 124 -13.28 -1.38 7.03
C SER A 124 -12.94 -2.67 7.79
N ALA A 125 -12.52 -3.72 7.07
CA ALA A 125 -12.09 -4.98 7.67
C ALA A 125 -10.85 -4.79 8.55
N ALA A 126 -9.84 -4.04 8.08
CA ALA A 126 -8.63 -3.75 8.84
C ALA A 126 -8.94 -3.06 10.17
N ARG A 127 -9.83 -2.05 10.17
CA ARG A 127 -10.26 -1.35 11.39
C ARG A 127 -10.97 -2.26 12.39
N LEU A 128 -11.84 -3.16 11.91
CA LEU A 128 -12.51 -4.13 12.76
C LEU A 128 -11.52 -5.12 13.37
N THR A 129 -10.58 -5.62 12.57
CA THR A 129 -9.51 -6.50 13.05
C THR A 129 -8.63 -5.81 14.09
N ALA A 130 -8.21 -4.57 13.85
CA ALA A 130 -7.44 -3.79 14.82
C ALA A 130 -8.20 -3.61 16.14
N ALA A 131 -9.49 -3.32 16.09
CA ALA A 131 -10.33 -3.23 17.30
C ALA A 131 -10.37 -4.56 18.08
N PHE A 132 -10.44 -5.70 17.38
CA PHE A 132 -10.37 -7.01 18.03
C PHE A 132 -8.97 -7.31 18.60
N ALA A 133 -7.91 -6.96 17.88
CA ALA A 133 -6.52 -7.15 18.33
C ALA A 133 -6.23 -6.35 19.61
N ILE A 134 -6.63 -5.07 19.64
CA ILE A 134 -6.55 -4.21 20.83
C ILE A 134 -7.31 -4.85 22.00
N HIS A 135 -8.53 -5.35 21.77
CA HIS A 135 -9.32 -5.98 22.82
C HIS A 135 -8.67 -7.26 23.36
N ARG A 136 -7.95 -7.99 22.51
CA ARG A 136 -7.22 -9.21 22.86
C ARG A 136 -5.84 -8.95 23.48
N GLN A 137 -5.39 -7.70 23.49
CA GLN A 137 -4.04 -7.30 23.87
C GLN A 137 -2.96 -7.97 23.00
N ASP A 138 -3.24 -8.12 21.71
CA ASP A 138 -2.22 -8.57 20.74
C ASP A 138 -1.11 -7.49 20.65
N GLU A 139 0.16 -7.90 20.63
CA GLU A 139 1.31 -6.99 20.78
C GLU A 139 1.57 -6.10 19.54
N ASP A 140 1.05 -6.52 18.37
CA ASP A 140 1.23 -5.85 17.07
C ASP A 140 -0.01 -5.06 16.61
N ALA A 141 -0.95 -4.79 17.52
CA ALA A 141 -2.22 -4.11 17.24
C ALA A 141 -2.09 -2.63 16.88
#